data_AF-A0A117KNC7-F1
#
_entry.id   AF-A0A117KNC7-F1
#
_cell.length_a   1.000
_cell.length_b   1.000
_cell.length_c   1.000
_cell.angle_alpha   90.00
_cell.angle_beta   90.00
_cell.angle_gamma   90.00
#
_symmetry.space_group_name_H-M   'P 1'
#
loop_
_entity.id
_entity.type
_entity.pdbx_description
1 polymer ?
#
loop_
_entity_poly.entity_id
_entity_poly.type
_entity_poly.pdbx_seq_one_letter_code
_entity_poly.pdbx_strand_id
1 'polypeptide(L)'
;MPKFKFSLEKILELKKQKLEQAQIELSKAQKAYQEEVAREQKIREAILLSKKQLFASGQIQGKEIFLTQQHLKGLEAELKICLQRQHILSQEITLWRQEVLKRNKEKKVLENLKQKQWEKFIHEQKQKEQKELDEVATLSFQHKVENSF
;
A
#
# COMPACT_ATOMS: atom_id res chain seq x y z
N MET A 1 -37.81 -8.90 -4.87
CA MET A 1 -37.01 -7.70 -5.17
C MET A 1 -35.79 -8.08 -6.02
N PRO A 2 -35.54 -7.39 -7.14
CA PRO A 2 -34.38 -7.64 -7.97
C PRO A 2 -33.07 -7.31 -7.23
N LYS A 3 -32.02 -8.07 -7.49
CA LYS A 3 -30.68 -7.85 -6.91
C LYS A 3 -29.80 -7.08 -7.88
N PHE A 4 -29.12 -6.05 -7.40
CA PHE A 4 -28.11 -5.35 -8.21
C PHE A 4 -26.91 -6.25 -8.51
N LYS A 5 -26.44 -6.18 -9.75
CA LYS A 5 -25.22 -6.86 -10.19
C LYS A 5 -24.32 -5.86 -10.89
N PHE A 6 -23.12 -5.66 -10.36
CA PHE A 6 -22.11 -4.83 -11.01
C PHE A 6 -21.29 -5.68 -11.98
N SER A 7 -21.31 -5.33 -13.27
CA SER A 7 -20.66 -6.12 -14.32
C SER A 7 -19.13 -6.20 -14.17
N LEU A 8 -18.51 -5.20 -13.54
CA LEU A 8 -17.06 -5.12 -13.37
C LEU A 8 -16.59 -5.52 -11.96
N GLU A 9 -17.40 -6.25 -11.20
CA GLU A 9 -17.07 -6.65 -9.81
C GLU A 9 -15.74 -7.43 -9.74
N LYS A 10 -15.54 -8.41 -10.64
CA LYS A 10 -14.30 -9.19 -10.73
C LYS A 10 -13.08 -8.31 -11.02
N ILE A 11 -13.25 -7.28 -11.86
CA ILE A 11 -12.16 -6.35 -12.20
C ILE A 11 -11.84 -5.48 -10.99
N LEU A 12 -12.86 -4.99 -10.28
CA LEU A 12 -12.69 -4.22 -9.06
C LEU A 12 -11.92 -5.03 -8.00
N GLU A 13 -12.25 -6.31 -7.82
CA GLU A 13 -11.55 -7.22 -6.92
C GLU A 13 -10.09 -7.41 -7.31
N LEU A 14 -9.80 -7.67 -8.60
CA LEU A 14 -8.43 -7.74 -9.11
C LEU A 14 -7.64 -6.44 -8.86
N LYS A 15 -8.29 -5.27 -8.98
CA LYS A 15 -7.64 -3.97 -8.69
C LYS A 15 -7.35 -3.81 -7.19
N LYS A 16 -8.22 -4.31 -6.30
CA LYS A 16 -7.96 -4.33 -4.86
C LYS A 16 -6.77 -5.22 -4.52
N GLN A 17 -6.72 -6.44 -5.07
CA GLN A 17 -5.60 -7.36 -4.86
C GLN A 17 -4.28 -6.75 -5.35
N LYS A 18 -4.26 -6.09 -6.52
CA LYS A 18 -3.05 -5.39 -7.01
C LYS A 18 -2.61 -4.22 -6.12
N LEU A 19 -3.56 -3.53 -5.49
CA LEU A 19 -3.25 -2.48 -4.52
C LEU A 19 -2.63 -3.08 -3.25
N GLU A 20 -3.22 -4.15 -2.72
CA GLU A 20 -2.70 -4.86 -1.55
C GLU A 20 -1.28 -5.39 -1.80
N GLN A 21 -1.04 -6.00 -2.96
CA GLN A 21 0.30 -6.43 -3.37
C GLN A 21 1.30 -5.28 -3.36
N ALA A 22 0.97 -4.13 -3.98
CA ALA A 22 1.86 -2.97 -3.99
C ALA A 22 2.12 -2.41 -2.58
N GLN A 23 1.15 -2.47 -1.67
CA GLN A 23 1.33 -2.07 -0.26
C GLN A 23 2.23 -3.03 0.50
N ILE A 24 2.11 -4.34 0.25
CA ILE A 24 2.98 -5.36 0.84
C ILE A 24 4.43 -5.13 0.38
N GLU A 25 4.67 -4.93 -0.91
CA GLU A 25 6.01 -4.69 -1.43
C GLU A 25 6.60 -3.37 -0.91
N LEU A 26 5.79 -2.31 -0.80
CA LEU A 26 6.20 -1.07 -0.14
C LEU A 26 6.66 -1.31 1.31
N SER A 27 5.87 -2.06 2.09
CA SER A 27 6.19 -2.38 3.48
C SER A 27 7.48 -3.18 3.60
N LYS A 28 7.69 -4.17 2.73
CA LYS A 28 8.93 -4.95 2.66
C LYS A 28 10.15 -4.06 2.37
N ALA A 29 10.06 -3.19 1.36
CA ALA A 29 11.14 -2.28 1.00
C ALA A 29 11.47 -1.30 2.15
N GLN A 30 10.45 -0.79 2.85
CA GLN A 30 10.63 0.06 4.03
C GLN A 30 11.31 -0.68 5.18
N LYS A 31 10.91 -1.93 5.44
CA LYS A 31 11.52 -2.75 6.48
C LYS A 31 12.99 -3.05 6.16
N ALA A 32 13.30 -3.46 4.93
CA ALA A 32 14.66 -3.70 4.48
C ALA A 32 15.54 -2.45 4.58
N TYR A 33 14.99 -1.27 4.24
CA TYR A 33 15.69 0.00 4.42
C TYR A 33 16.01 0.28 5.89
N GLN A 34 15.05 0.08 6.80
CA GLN A 34 15.27 0.25 8.23
C GLN A 34 16.33 -0.70 8.79
N GLU A 35 16.36 -1.95 8.31
CA GLU A 35 17.37 -2.93 8.68
C GLU A 35 18.78 -2.49 8.22
N GLU A 36 18.92 -1.97 6.99
CA GLU A 36 20.20 -1.43 6.51
C GLU A 36 20.61 -0.15 7.25
N VAL A 37 19.67 0.72 7.66
CA VAL A 37 19.98 1.87 8.53
C VAL A 37 20.49 1.43 9.90
N ALA A 38 19.86 0.43 10.51
CA ALA A 38 20.32 -0.14 11.78
C ALA A 38 21.71 -0.80 11.63
N ARG A 39 21.97 -1.44 10.48
CA ARG A 39 23.28 -2.01 10.17
C ARG A 39 24.35 -0.93 10.02
N GLU A 40 24.05 0.15 9.31
CA GLU A 40 24.96 1.29 9.15
C GLU A 40 25.38 1.86 10.52
N GLN A 41 24.42 2.06 11.42
CA GLN A 41 24.70 2.55 12.77
C GLN A 41 25.69 1.64 13.51
N LYS A 42 25.47 0.31 13.50
CA LYS A 42 26.38 -0.67 14.10
C LYS A 42 27.78 -0.61 13.50
N ILE A 43 27.89 -0.47 12.18
CA ILE A 43 29.20 -0.38 11.50
C ILE A 43 29.91 0.91 11.91
N ARG A 44 29.21 2.05 11.97
CA ARG A 44 29.78 3.33 12.42
C ARG A 44 30.26 3.25 13.87
N GLU A 45 29.50 2.63 14.75
CA GLU A 45 29.90 2.38 16.14
C GLU A 45 31.15 1.51 16.22
N ALA A 46 31.21 0.43 15.44
CA ALA A 46 32.38 -0.44 15.36
C ALA A 46 33.63 0.31 14.88
N ILE A 47 33.50 1.15 13.84
CA ILE A 47 34.60 2.00 13.34
C ILE A 47 35.07 2.95 14.44
N LEU A 48 34.14 3.60 15.16
CA LEU A 48 34.48 4.52 16.24
C LEU A 48 35.22 3.80 17.38
N LEU A 49 34.76 2.62 17.77
CA LEU A 49 35.40 1.80 18.81
C LEU A 49 36.80 1.35 18.40
N SER A 50 36.98 0.83 17.18
CA SER A 50 38.29 0.44 16.66
C SER A 50 39.25 1.63 16.58
N LYS A 51 38.77 2.82 16.20
CA LYS A 51 39.59 4.04 16.22
C LYS A 51 39.99 4.44 17.64
N LYS A 52 39.06 4.42 18.60
CA LYS A 52 39.37 4.72 20.02
C LYS A 52 40.41 3.77 20.60
N GLN A 53 40.32 2.48 20.31
CA GLN A 53 41.30 1.48 20.75
C GLN A 53 42.71 1.78 20.22
N LEU A 54 42.82 2.15 18.93
CA LEU A 54 44.07 2.60 18.31
C LEU A 54 44.68 3.84 18.98
N PHE A 55 43.87 4.83 19.39
CA PHE A 55 44.39 6.04 20.04
C PHE A 55 44.73 5.84 21.52
N ALA A 56 44.03 4.94 22.22
CA ALA A 56 44.23 4.70 23.65
C ALA A 56 45.46 3.84 23.96
N SER A 57 45.92 3.06 22.99
CA SER A 57 47.10 2.21 23.16
C SER A 57 48.35 3.00 22.77
N GLY A 58 48.99 3.63 23.76
CA GLY A 58 50.18 4.48 23.56
C GLY A 58 51.47 3.71 23.20
N GLN A 59 51.44 2.38 23.16
CA GLN A 59 52.56 1.49 22.82
C GLN A 59 52.03 0.28 22.03
N ILE A 60 51.68 0.44 20.76
CA ILE A 60 51.18 -0.66 19.91
C ILE A 60 52.34 -1.26 19.14
N GLN A 61 52.45 -2.59 19.15
CA GLN A 61 53.36 -3.30 18.26
C GLN A 61 52.91 -3.10 16.80
N GLY A 62 53.82 -2.81 15.86
CA GLY A 62 53.45 -2.48 14.47
C GLY A 62 52.52 -3.48 13.77
N LYS A 63 52.53 -4.76 14.19
CA LYS A 63 51.61 -5.81 13.72
C LYS A 63 50.16 -5.57 14.13
N GLU A 64 49.91 -5.12 15.35
CA GLU A 64 48.56 -4.83 15.84
C GLU A 64 47.97 -3.59 15.15
N ILE A 65 48.79 -2.56 14.91
CA ILE A 65 48.40 -1.39 14.11
C ILE A 65 47.93 -1.83 12.72
N PHE A 66 48.72 -2.67 12.04
CA PHE A 66 48.40 -3.15 10.70
C PHE A 66 47.08 -3.93 10.67
N LEU A 67 46.87 -4.83 11.63
CA LEU A 67 45.63 -5.61 11.73
C LEU A 67 44.41 -4.71 11.97
N THR A 68 44.50 -3.71 12.86
CA THR A 68 43.38 -2.80 13.10
C THR A 68 43.11 -1.89 11.90
N GLN A 69 44.14 -1.44 11.18
CA GLN A 69 43.96 -0.70 9.93
C GLN A 69 43.26 -1.53 8.85
N GLN A 70 43.62 -2.81 8.71
CA GLN A 70 42.97 -3.71 7.76
C GLN A 70 41.50 -3.95 8.13
N HIS A 71 41.23 -4.15 9.42
CA HIS A 71 39.86 -4.25 9.94
C HIS A 71 39.03 -2.99 9.65
N LEU A 72 39.59 -1.80 9.91
CA LEU A 72 38.93 -0.53 9.61
C LEU A 72 38.62 -0.36 8.12
N LYS A 73 39.55 -0.73 7.23
CA LYS A 73 39.31 -0.72 5.78
C LYS A 73 38.15 -1.66 5.39
N GLY A 74 38.06 -2.83 6.03
CA GLY A 74 36.95 -3.75 5.85
C GLY A 74 35.61 -3.13 6.25
N LEU A 75 35.55 -2.53 7.45
CA LEU A 75 34.36 -1.84 7.93
C LEU A 75 33.95 -0.64 7.05
N GLU A 76 34.90 0.13 6.53
CA GLU A 76 34.64 1.24 5.61
C GLU A 76 34.08 0.74 4.26
N ALA A 77 34.59 -0.38 3.74
CA ALA A 77 34.05 -1.02 2.55
C ALA A 77 32.62 -1.54 2.79
N GLU A 78 32.37 -2.19 3.92
CA GLU A 78 31.03 -2.64 4.31
C GLU A 78 30.05 -1.46 4.46
N LEU A 79 30.50 -0.37 5.07
CA LEU A 79 29.70 0.85 5.21
C LEU A 79 29.30 1.41 3.84
N LYS A 80 30.24 1.43 2.88
CA LYS A 80 29.95 1.88 1.52
C LYS A 80 28.90 1.01 0.83
N ILE A 81 28.99 -0.31 0.98
CA ILE A 81 27.99 -1.25 0.43
C ILE A 81 26.62 -1.03 1.09
N CYS A 82 26.58 -0.85 2.40
CA CYS A 82 25.37 -0.58 3.16
C CYS A 82 24.67 0.70 2.67
N LEU A 83 25.42 1.79 2.51
CA LEU A 83 24.90 3.06 1.99
C LEU A 83 24.38 2.95 0.54
N GLN A 84 25.07 2.18 -0.31
CA GLN A 84 24.59 1.92 -1.67
C GLN A 84 23.26 1.15 -1.66
N ARG A 85 23.12 0.15 -0.79
CA ARG A 85 21.87 -0.59 -0.63
C ARG A 85 20.74 0.29 -0.12
N GLN A 86 21.00 1.13 0.87
CA GLN A 86 20.01 2.10 1.34
C GLN A 86 19.56 3.04 0.21
N HIS A 87 20.48 3.51 -0.63
CA HIS A 87 20.13 4.33 -1.78
C HIS A 87 19.19 3.60 -2.75
N ILE A 88 19.51 2.36 -3.12
CA ILE A 88 18.65 1.53 -3.99
C ILE A 88 17.28 1.32 -3.36
N LEU A 89 17.22 0.92 -2.09
CA LEU A 89 15.97 0.71 -1.36
C LEU A 89 15.14 1.99 -1.25
N SER A 90 15.78 3.17 -1.11
CA SER A 90 15.06 4.45 -1.10
C SER A 90 14.39 4.77 -2.44
N GLN A 91 15.03 4.39 -3.55
CA GLN A 91 14.45 4.50 -4.89
C GLN A 91 13.28 3.52 -5.06
N GLU A 92 13.45 2.27 -4.62
CA GLU A 92 12.38 1.26 -4.63
C GLU A 92 11.16 1.68 -3.81
N ILE A 93 11.36 2.22 -2.61
CA ILE A 93 10.28 2.77 -1.77
C ILE A 93 9.53 3.87 -2.53
N THR A 94 10.25 4.74 -3.23
CA THR A 94 9.65 5.83 -4.02
C THR A 94 8.81 5.27 -5.17
N LEU A 95 9.32 4.27 -5.89
CA LEU A 95 8.59 3.58 -6.96
C LEU A 95 7.32 2.90 -6.43
N TRP A 96 7.42 2.16 -5.33
CA TRP A 96 6.27 1.49 -4.72
C TRP A 96 5.23 2.46 -4.17
N ARG A 97 5.65 3.62 -3.63
CA ARG A 97 4.70 4.70 -3.24
C ARG A 97 3.91 5.20 -4.45
N GLN A 98 4.58 5.45 -5.57
CA GLN A 98 3.91 5.89 -6.80
C GLN A 98 2.95 4.82 -7.32
N GLU A 99 3.36 3.55 -7.26
CA GLU A 99 2.53 2.42 -7.68
C GLU A 99 1.28 2.26 -6.81
N VAL A 100 1.41 2.36 -5.49
CA VAL A 100 0.27 2.35 -4.55
C VAL A 100 -0.71 3.47 -4.89
N LEU A 101 -0.21 4.69 -5.13
CA LEU A 101 -1.05 5.82 -5.51
C LEU A 101 -1.78 5.57 -6.85
N LYS A 102 -1.07 5.04 -7.85
CA LYS A 102 -1.65 4.67 -9.14
C LYS A 102 -2.76 3.63 -8.99
N ARG A 103 -2.49 2.54 -8.27
CA ARG A 103 -3.46 1.45 -8.05
C ARG A 103 -4.66 1.91 -7.24
N ASN A 104 -4.45 2.79 -6.26
CA ASN A 104 -5.54 3.36 -5.49
C ASN A 104 -6.45 4.25 -6.36
N LYS A 105 -5.89 5.04 -7.28
CA LYS A 105 -6.68 5.82 -8.25
C LYS A 105 -7.51 4.90 -9.16
N GLU A 106 -6.89 3.86 -9.73
CA GLU A 106 -7.59 2.89 -10.60
C GLU A 106 -8.74 2.19 -9.87
N LYS A 107 -8.53 1.78 -8.61
CA LYS A 107 -9.57 1.21 -7.75
C LYS A 107 -10.73 2.20 -7.54
N LYS A 108 -10.43 3.44 -7.14
CA LYS A 108 -11.44 4.47 -6.85
C LYS A 108 -12.34 4.77 -8.04
N VAL A 109 -11.79 4.75 -9.26
CA VAL A 109 -12.59 4.95 -10.49
C VAL A 109 -13.69 3.90 -10.60
N LEU A 110 -13.36 2.62 -10.35
CA LEU A 110 -14.34 1.53 -10.41
C LEU A 110 -15.33 1.56 -9.24
N GLU A 111 -14.89 1.93 -8.04
CA GLU A 111 -15.80 2.10 -6.89
C GLU A 111 -16.82 3.21 -7.14
N ASN A 112 -16.37 4.35 -7.67
CA ASN A 112 -17.26 5.45 -8.03
C ASN A 112 -18.25 5.04 -9.14
N LEU A 113 -17.80 4.26 -10.12
CA LEU A 113 -18.68 3.74 -11.18
C LEU A 113 -19.74 2.80 -10.61
N LYS A 114 -19.33 1.88 -9.72
CA LYS A 114 -20.23 0.95 -9.03
C LYS A 114 -21.28 1.71 -8.21
N GLN A 115 -20.85 2.72 -7.46
CA GLN A 115 -21.74 3.56 -6.66
C GLN A 115 -22.79 4.27 -7.53
N LYS A 116 -22.37 4.91 -8.63
CA LYS A 116 -23.29 5.56 -9.57
C LYS A 116 -24.30 4.59 -10.18
N GLN A 117 -23.87 3.38 -10.54
CA GLN A 117 -24.79 2.37 -11.08
C GLN A 117 -25.77 1.87 -10.01
N TRP A 118 -25.32 1.74 -8.77
CA TRP A 118 -26.18 1.39 -7.65
C TRP A 118 -27.24 2.45 -7.37
N GLU A 119 -26.85 3.73 -7.33
CA GLU A 119 -27.79 4.85 -7.16
C GLU A 119 -28.86 4.88 -8.25
N LYS A 120 -28.47 4.66 -9.52
CA LYS A 120 -29.41 4.52 -10.64
C LYS A 120 -30.35 3.34 -10.46
N PHE A 121 -29.83 2.17 -10.10
CA PHE A 121 -30.63 0.97 -9.88
C PHE A 121 -31.68 1.21 -8.78
N ILE A 122 -31.30 1.82 -7.66
CA ILE A 122 -32.23 2.15 -6.57
C ILE A 122 -33.30 3.15 -7.03
N HIS A 123 -32.91 4.17 -7.81
CA HIS A 123 -33.87 5.13 -8.33
C HIS A 123 -34.90 4.47 -9.26
N GLU A 124 -34.45 3.60 -10.16
CA GLU A 124 -35.33 2.83 -11.06
C GLU A 124 -36.26 1.88 -10.31
N GLN A 125 -35.78 1.22 -9.24
CA GLN A 125 -36.63 0.38 -8.40
C GLN A 125 -37.73 1.18 -7.72
N LYS A 126 -37.38 2.33 -7.12
CA LYS A 126 -38.36 3.22 -6.48
C LYS A 126 -39.42 3.71 -7.46
N GLN A 127 -39.02 4.09 -8.68
CA GLN A 127 -39.97 4.51 -9.72
C GLN A 127 -40.91 3.36 -10.14
N LYS A 128 -40.42 2.13 -10.24
CA LYS A 128 -41.24 0.96 -10.56
C LYS A 128 -42.22 0.64 -9.45
N GLU A 129 -41.74 0.58 -8.21
CA GLU A 129 -42.59 0.36 -7.02
C GLU A 129 -43.68 1.42 -6.91
N GLN A 130 -43.35 2.70 -7.16
CA GLN A 130 -44.35 3.77 -7.14
C GLN A 130 -45.42 3.60 -8.22
N LYS A 131 -45.03 3.24 -9.45
CA LYS A 131 -45.99 2.96 -10.54
C LYS A 131 -46.88 1.77 -10.22
N GLU A 132 -46.32 0.69 -9.70
CA GLU A 132 -47.08 -0.50 -9.30
C GLU A 132 -48.11 -0.16 -8.20
N LEU A 133 -47.74 0.68 -7.23
CA LEU A 133 -48.66 1.14 -6.18
C LEU A 133 -49.79 2.03 -6.73
N ASP A 134 -49.47 2.95 -7.65
CA ASP A 134 -50.46 3.83 -8.29
C ASP A 134 -51.47 3.01 -9.14
N GLU A 135 -50.99 1.99 -9.86
CA GLU A 135 -51.84 1.07 -10.63
C GLU A 135 -52.78 0.27 -9.73
N VAL A 136 -52.28 -0.29 -8.62
CA VAL A 136 -53.11 -1.02 -7.64
C VAL A 136 -54.13 -0.09 -6.97
N ALA A 137 -53.75 1.14 -6.65
CA ALA A 137 -54.67 2.14 -6.10
C ALA A 137 -55.79 2.49 -7.08
N THR A 138 -55.47 2.63 -8.37
CA THR A 138 -56.45 2.93 -9.42
C THR A 138 -57.43 1.77 -9.63
N LEU A 139 -56.93 0.54 -9.70
CA LEU A 139 -57.76 -0.67 -9.84
C LEU A 139 -58.70 -0.88 -8.65
N SER A 140 -58.18 -0.70 -7.42
CA SER A 140 -59.00 -0.84 -6.21
C SER A 140 -60.05 0.27 -6.05
N PHE A 141 -59.74 1.49 -6.50
CA PHE A 141 -60.72 2.58 -6.56
C PHE A 141 -61.83 2.29 -7.58
N GLN A 142 -61.49 1.87 -8.80
CA GLN A 142 -62.49 1.48 -9.81
C GLN A 142 -63.41 0.36 -9.33
N HIS A 143 -62.85 -0.66 -8.69
CA HIS A 143 -63.64 -1.79 -8.16
C HIS A 143 -64.59 -1.37 -7.01
N LYS A 144 -64.22 -0.39 -6.19
CA LYS A 144 -65.13 0.18 -5.17
C LYS A 144 -66.27 0.97 -5.79
N VAL A 145 -66.00 1.73 -6.85
CA VAL A 145 -67.03 2.52 -7.54
C VAL A 145 -68.05 1.61 -8.23
N GLU A 146 -67.63 0.52 -8.86
CA GLU A 146 -68.53 -0.45 -9.51
C GLU A 146 -69.44 -1.20 -8.52
N ASN A 147 -68.97 -1.52 -7.31
CA ASN A 147 -69.78 -2.20 -6.29
C ASN A 147 -70.67 -1.25 -5.46
N SER A 148 -70.68 0.05 -5.77
CA SER A 148 -71.48 1.07 -5.06
C SER A 148 -72.73 1.52 -5.86
N PHE A 149 -73.02 0.86 -6.98
CA PHE A 149 -74.25 0.99 -7.79
C PHE A 149 -75.04 -0.32 -7.75
#